data_AF-A0A522PW47-F1
#
_entry.id   AF-A0A522PW47-F1
#
_cell.length_a   1.000
_cell.length_b   1.000
_cell.length_c   1.000
_cell.angle_alpha   90.00
_cell.angle_beta   90.00
_cell.angle_gamma   90.00
#
_symmetry.space_group_name_H-M   'P 1'
#
loop_
_entity.id
_entity.type
_entity.pdbx_description
1 polymer ?
#
loop_
_entity_poly.entity_id
_entity_poly.type
_entity_poly.pdbx_seq_one_letter_code
_entity_poly.pdbx_strand_id
1 'polypeptide(L)' 'MPEPLNVNIIGHAACRCLHSKETFIHAEPDPRIPSMSSGIHWCVHTHTCLGPDGQIAEPESCKPGRSCYDPL' A
#
# COMPACT_ATOMS: atom_id res chain seq x y z
N MET A 1 22.62 16.24 -6.29
CA MET A 1 21.87 14.98 -6.16
C MET A 1 20.78 15.24 -5.13
N PRO A 2 19.48 15.10 -5.46
CA PRO A 2 18.44 15.25 -4.45
C PRO A 2 18.61 14.18 -3.38
N GLU A 3 18.47 14.58 -2.11
CA GLU A 3 18.60 13.69 -0.96
C GLU A 3 17.55 12.57 -1.02
N PRO A 4 17.85 11.36 -0.51
CA PRO A 4 16.87 10.30 -0.44
C PRO A 4 15.74 10.74 0.50
N LEU A 5 14.55 10.95 -0.08
CA LEU A 5 13.33 11.16 0.70
C LEU A 5 13.13 9.94 1.60
N ASN A 6 13.34 10.12 2.90
CA ASN A 6 12.95 9.16 3.92
C ASN A 6 11.42 9.13 3.98
N VAL A 7 10.81 8.36 3.08
CA VAL A 7 9.38 8.06 3.11
C VAL A 7 9.17 7.21 4.35
N ASN A 8 8.80 7.87 5.44
CA ASN A 8 8.39 7.21 6.67
C ASN A 8 7.00 6.63 6.37
N ILE A 9 6.99 5.43 5.79
CA ILE A 9 5.77 4.68 5.45
C ILE A 9 5.02 4.52 6.77
N ILE A 10 3.87 5.17 6.86
CA ILE A 10 2.98 5.09 8.02
C ILE A 10 2.64 3.62 8.24
N GLY A 11 3.30 3.00 9.23
CA GLY A 11 2.79 1.96 10.12
C GLY A 11 2.30 0.63 9.56
N HIS A 12 2.15 0.44 8.25
CA HIS A 12 1.80 -0.86 7.72
C HIS A 12 3.04 -1.72 7.64
N ALA A 13 3.06 -2.81 8.41
CA ALA A 13 4.04 -3.88 8.28
C ALA A 13 4.13 -4.20 6.79
N ALA A 14 5.23 -3.78 6.17
CA ALA A 14 5.29 -3.78 4.73
C ALA A 14 5.28 -5.25 4.28
N CYS A 15 4.31 -5.52 3.43
CA CYS A 15 3.90 -6.84 3.01
C CYS A 15 4.44 -6.99 1.59
N ARG A 16 5.40 -7.89 1.39
CA ARG A 16 6.20 -7.95 0.15
C ARG A 16 5.33 -8.11 -1.10
N CYS A 17 4.20 -8.80 -0.96
CA CYS A 17 3.28 -9.07 -2.06
C CYS A 17 2.16 -8.04 -2.23
N LEU A 18 2.06 -7.02 -1.36
CA LEU A 18 1.01 -6.01 -1.43
C LEU A 18 1.57 -4.72 -2.06
N HIS A 19 0.92 -4.25 -3.12
CA HIS A 19 1.32 -3.07 -3.87
C HIS A 19 0.18 -2.06 -3.99
N SER A 20 0.52 -0.79 -4.15
CA SER A 20 -0.41 0.30 -4.49
C SER A 20 0.22 1.21 -5.56
N LYS A 21 -0.62 1.95 -6.29
CA LYS A 21 -0.21 2.90 -7.32
C LYS A 21 -0.90 4.21 -7.03
N GLU A 22 -0.10 5.18 -6.65
CA GLU A 22 -0.56 6.53 -6.38
C GLU A 22 0.26 7.51 -7.23
N THR A 23 -0.30 8.69 -7.48
CA THR A 23 0.44 9.77 -8.12
C THR A 23 1.25 10.50 -7.06
N PHE A 24 2.56 10.66 -7.29
CA PHE A 24 3.38 11.47 -6.41
C PHE A 24 3.08 12.96 -6.62
N ILE A 25 2.83 13.67 -5.51
CA ILE A 25 2.62 15.11 -5.50
C ILE A 25 3.76 15.75 -4.71
N HIS A 26 4.59 16.54 -5.38
CA HIS A 26 5.72 17.24 -4.77
C HIS A 26 5.27 18.59 -4.16
N ALA A 27 4.38 18.51 -3.17
CA ALA A 27 3.88 19.66 -2.42
C ALA A 27 3.47 19.23 -1.00
N GLU A 28 3.51 20.18 -0.07
CA GLU A 28 3.00 19.94 1.29
C GLU A 28 1.48 19.73 1.27
N PRO A 29 0.94 18.73 2.01
CA PRO A 29 -0.50 18.51 2.09
C PRO A 29 -1.24 19.71 2.73
N ASP A 30 -2.27 20.22 2.05
CA ASP A 30 -3.18 21.21 2.64
C ASP A 30 -4.19 20.47 3.54
N PRO A 31 -4.22 20.72 4.87
CA PRO A 31 -5.12 20.02 5.79
C PRO A 31 -6.61 20.32 5.55
N ARG A 32 -6.93 21.34 4.75
CA ARG A 32 -8.31 21.67 4.34
C ARG A 32 -8.80 20.80 3.18
N ILE A 33 -7.89 20.09 2.51
CA ILE A 33 -8.18 19.22 1.38
C ILE A 33 -8.04 17.77 1.85
N PRO A 34 -9.06 16.91 1.64
CA PRO A 34 -8.94 15.50 1.97
C PRO A 34 -7.84 14.83 1.14
N SER A 35 -7.26 13.76 1.67
CA SER A 35 -6.29 12.95 0.93
C SER A 35 -6.91 12.45 -0.38
N MET A 36 -6.18 12.61 -1.48
CA MET A 36 -6.56 12.09 -2.79
C MET A 36 -6.06 10.65 -3.03
N SER A 37 -5.42 10.03 -2.03
CA SER A 37 -5.02 8.62 -2.10
C SER A 37 -6.25 7.75 -2.35
N SER A 38 -6.15 6.83 -3.29
CA SER A 38 -7.24 5.90 -3.58
C SER A 38 -7.41 4.85 -2.47
N GLY A 39 -6.36 4.58 -1.69
CA GLY A 39 -6.31 3.48 -0.74
C GLY A 39 -6.40 2.10 -1.41
N ILE A 40 -6.32 2.03 -2.74
CA ILE A 40 -6.44 0.78 -3.49
C ILE A 40 -5.11 0.06 -3.48
N HIS A 41 -5.15 -1.20 -3.07
CA HIS A 41 -4.01 -2.10 -3.09
C HIS A 41 -4.34 -3.34 -3.92
N TRP A 42 -3.30 -4.03 -4.38
CA TRP A 42 -3.44 -5.32 -5.05
C TRP A 42 -2.37 -6.29 -4.60
N CYS A 43 -2.69 -7.58 -4.75
CA CYS A 43 -1.72 -8.64 -4.54
C CYS A 43 -0.89 -8.88 -5.80
N VAL A 44 0.43 -9.03 -5.69
CA VAL A 44 1.31 -9.35 -6.82
C VAL A 44 0.97 -10.71 -7.46
N HIS A 45 0.36 -11.62 -6.71
CA HIS A 45 -0.01 -12.95 -7.23
C HIS A 45 -1.26 -12.92 -8.10
N THR A 46 -2.15 -11.95 -7.92
CA THR A 46 -3.44 -11.87 -8.63
C THR A 46 -3.53 -10.67 -9.56
N HIS A 47 -2.70 -9.63 -9.34
CA HIS A 47 -2.78 -8.34 -10.02
C HIS A 47 -4.18 -7.68 -9.97
N THR A 48 -4.96 -7.99 -8.93
CA THR A 48 -6.28 -7.38 -8.68
C THR A 48 -6.42 -7.00 -7.21
N CYS A 49 -7.48 -6.26 -6.88
CA CYS A 49 -7.81 -5.89 -5.50
C CYS A 49 -8.22 -7.07 -4.62
N LEU A 50 -8.36 -8.28 -5.20
CA LEU A 50 -8.64 -9.51 -4.47
C LEU A 50 -7.38 -10.36 -4.40
N GLY A 51 -7.04 -10.83 -3.20
CA GLY A 51 -5.97 -11.79 -2.99
C GLY A 51 -6.30 -13.18 -3.54
N PRO A 52 -5.35 -14.13 -3.52
CA PRO A 52 -5.60 -15.51 -3.95
C PRO A 52 -6.66 -16.24 -3.10
N ASP A 53 -6.94 -15.71 -1.91
CA ASP A 53 -8.00 -16.14 -1.00
C ASP A 53 -9.39 -15.56 -1.35
N GLY A 54 -9.49 -14.77 -2.42
CA GLY A 54 -10.71 -14.10 -2.86
C GLY A 54 -11.15 -12.95 -1.94
N GLN A 55 -10.34 -12.59 -0.95
CA GLN A 55 -10.62 -11.51 -0.02
C GLN A 55 -9.89 -10.23 -0.44
N ILE A 56 -10.36 -9.07 0.04
CA ILE A 56 -9.76 -7.77 -0.29
C ILE A 56 -8.28 -7.77 0.12
N ALA A 57 -7.42 -7.36 -0.82
CA ALA A 57 -6.01 -7.12 -0.59
C ALA A 57 -5.85 -5.71 -0.01
N GLU A 58 -5.70 -5.63 1.32
CA GLU A 58 -5.55 -4.37 2.05
C GLU A 58 -4.48 -4.53 3.13
N PRO A 59 -3.78 -3.45 3.51
CA PRO A 59 -2.70 -3.53 4.47
C PRO A 59 -3.12 -4.02 5.87
N GLU A 60 -4.31 -3.62 6.35
CA GLU A 60 -4.87 -4.01 7.65
C GLU A 60 -5.13 -5.52 7.75
N SER A 61 -5.34 -6.14 6.59
CA SER A 61 -5.53 -7.57 6.45
C SER A 61 -4.26 -8.31 6.03
N CYS A 62 -3.14 -7.65 5.72
CA CYS A 62 -1.90 -8.37 5.39
C CYS A 62 -1.25 -8.95 6.66
N LYS A 63 -1.67 -10.15 7.05
CA LYS A 63 -1.23 -10.88 8.24
C LYS A 63 -1.10 -12.40 7.99
N PRO A 64 -0.36 -13.13 8.85
CA PRO A 64 -0.24 -14.59 8.74
C PRO A 64 -1.60 -15.28 8.57
N GLY A 65 -1.66 -16.24 7.65
CA GLY A 65 -2.88 -16.97 7.30
C GLY A 65 -3.63 -16.43 6.08
N ARG A 66 -3.26 -15.26 5.56
CA ARG A 66 -3.73 -14.78 4.24
C ARG A 66 -2.83 -15.29 3.14
N SER A 67 -3.41 -15.58 1.97
CA SER A 67 -2.63 -16.12 0.84
C SER A 67 -1.76 -15.07 0.15
N CYS A 68 -2.04 -13.78 0.37
CA CYS A 68 -1.20 -12.69 -0.11
C CYS A 68 -0.17 -12.20 0.93
N TYR A 69 -0.13 -12.80 2.12
CA TYR A 69 0.81 -12.38 3.16
C TYR A 69 2.21 -12.93 2.91
N ASP A 70 3.19 -12.02 2.84
CA ASP A 70 4.60 -12.35 2.75
C ASP A 70 5.41 -11.29 3.54
N PRO A 71 6.06 -11.66 4.64
CA PRO A 71 6.84 -10.71 5.43
C PRO A 71 8.06 -10.21 4.64
N LEU A 72 8.43 -8.93 4.85
CA LEU A 72 9.68 -8.37 4.33
C LEU A 72 10.92 -8.97 4.99
#